data_AF-A0A8H6RHB5-F1
#
_entry.id   AF-A0A8H6RHB5-F1
#
_cell.length_a   1.000
_cell.length_b   1.000
_cell.length_c   1.000
_cell.angle_alpha   90.00
_cell.angle_beta   90.00
_cell.angle_gamma   90.00
#
_symmetry.space_group_name_H-M   'P 1'
#
loop_
_entity.id
_entity.type
_entity.pdbx_description
1 polymer ?
#
loop_
_entity_poly.entity_id
_entity_poly.type
_entity_poly.pdbx_seq_one_letter_code
_entity_poly.pdbx_strand_id
1 'polypeptide(L)'
;MAVVNLMADASSERSPEMIQALIIYAIAVHARYEPGEAMTAITKAADIAIGLGMNRAEYAEAHGFNDPVVEESMRRTWWELYVADGYLASLHRHTTFRSNSVPSTAYLPCEESLYSNGLVVSEHATLDQFDSRHFADEERQFSSFCYRIDAIRIMARVMAVSTENETHADAIQAIDNAIAAWRFNLPNDKAGIVDHTGEVDQMMFQALLYIQSASIFLHFPRSELPISMPAAAEIQCAQRHMAQVSPTSTQHAAKALAASKDLANLASLPMDKYSPFFICGLVFACVVQLSACSAYPRGSTEQNRDRVALLIGLLKSLSRHWSIAKYVSQQLRRAANEIFNPRPEAVTSTHSSNSTYDSGIDVNFPSDISWFDMFYNDGAQGMQVQAMELNGL
;
A
#
# COMPACT_ATOMS: atom_id res chain seq x y z
N MET A 1 16.64 -7.02 -22.03
CA MET A 1 16.55 -7.15 -23.50
C MET A 1 15.61 -8.27 -23.95
N ALA A 2 15.57 -9.45 -23.30
CA ALA A 2 14.61 -10.51 -23.66
C ALA A 2 13.13 -10.10 -23.51
N VAL A 3 12.76 -9.40 -22.43
CA VAL A 3 11.38 -8.90 -22.19
C VAL A 3 10.93 -7.90 -23.26
N VAL A 4 11.83 -7.05 -23.74
CA VAL A 4 11.54 -6.05 -24.78
C VAL A 4 11.33 -6.72 -26.14
N ASN A 5 12.06 -7.81 -26.43
CA ASN A 5 11.91 -8.55 -27.68
C ASN A 5 10.61 -9.39 -27.72
N LEU A 6 10.12 -9.90 -26.58
CA LEU A 6 8.80 -10.55 -26.48
C LEU A 6 7.63 -9.60 -26.75
N MET A 7 7.82 -8.30 -26.53
CA MET A 7 6.81 -7.26 -26.80
C MET A 7 6.71 -6.83 -28.27
N ALA A 8 7.60 -7.31 -29.14
CA ALA A 8 7.70 -6.86 -30.54
C ALA A 8 6.97 -7.77 -31.55
N ASP A 9 6.43 -8.91 -31.14
CA ASP A 9 5.72 -9.84 -32.02
C ASP A 9 4.19 -9.65 -31.93
N ALA A 10 3.54 -9.32 -33.05
CA ALA A 10 2.12 -8.95 -33.09
C ALA A 10 1.18 -10.13 -32.77
N SER A 11 1.64 -11.37 -32.93
CA SER A 11 0.91 -12.58 -32.51
C SER A 11 0.99 -12.86 -31.00
N SER A 12 1.95 -12.22 -30.32
CA SER A 12 2.24 -12.30 -28.87
C SER A 12 1.50 -11.24 -28.05
N GLU A 13 0.81 -10.27 -28.68
CA GLU A 13 0.20 -9.13 -27.97
C GLU A 13 -0.87 -9.50 -26.93
N ARG A 14 -1.46 -10.69 -27.01
CA ARG A 14 -2.49 -11.19 -26.08
C ARG A 14 -2.23 -12.63 -25.65
N SER A 15 -1.08 -12.88 -25.03
CA SER A 15 -0.72 -14.19 -24.47
C SER A 15 -0.49 -14.14 -22.96
N PRO A 16 -0.49 -15.29 -22.25
CA PRO A 16 -0.06 -15.38 -20.86
C PRO A 16 1.35 -14.83 -20.60
N GLU A 17 2.28 -15.10 -21.51
CA GLU A 17 3.67 -14.64 -21.41
C GLU A 17 3.75 -13.11 -21.49
N MET A 18 2.91 -12.48 -22.31
CA MET A 18 2.80 -11.02 -22.37
C MET A 18 2.28 -10.44 -21.05
N ILE A 19 1.31 -11.09 -20.41
CA ILE A 19 0.79 -10.68 -19.09
C ILE A 19 1.90 -10.78 -18.04
N GLN A 20 2.62 -11.91 -17.99
CA GLN A 20 3.77 -12.11 -17.10
C GLN A 20 4.85 -11.03 -17.32
N ALA A 21 5.17 -10.74 -18.59
CA ALA A 21 6.12 -9.71 -18.96
C ALA A 21 5.65 -8.31 -18.50
N LEU A 22 4.38 -7.97 -18.67
CA LEU A 22 3.80 -6.69 -18.24
C LEU A 22 3.78 -6.55 -16.71
N ILE A 23 3.50 -7.61 -15.96
CA ILE A 23 3.57 -7.59 -14.49
C ILE A 23 5.01 -7.26 -14.05
N ILE A 24 6.00 -8.00 -14.56
CA ILE A 24 7.41 -7.79 -14.23
C ILE A 24 7.84 -6.38 -14.64
N TYR A 25 7.40 -5.91 -15.81
CA TYR A 25 7.66 -4.56 -16.28
C TYR A 25 7.08 -3.51 -15.34
N ALA A 26 5.82 -3.62 -14.94
CA ALA A 26 5.17 -2.70 -14.02
C ALA A 26 5.92 -2.60 -12.68
N ILE A 27 6.34 -3.73 -12.11
CA ILE A 27 7.13 -3.78 -10.87
C ILE A 27 8.48 -3.08 -11.05
N ALA A 28 9.19 -3.35 -12.15
CA ALA A 28 10.50 -2.77 -12.42
C ALA A 28 10.43 -1.25 -12.65
N VAL A 29 9.41 -0.79 -13.37
CA VAL A 29 9.19 0.63 -13.67
C VAL A 29 8.73 1.38 -12.42
N HIS A 30 7.88 0.77 -11.59
CA HIS A 30 7.57 1.28 -10.25
C HIS A 30 8.84 1.46 -9.41
N ALA A 31 9.73 0.45 -9.40
CA ALA A 31 11.01 0.53 -8.71
C ALA A 31 11.95 1.63 -9.24
N ARG A 32 11.71 2.09 -10.48
CA ARG A 32 12.41 3.20 -11.11
C ARG A 32 11.87 4.59 -10.76
N TYR A 33 10.79 4.66 -9.99
CA TYR A 33 10.05 5.89 -9.65
C TYR A 33 9.25 6.48 -10.82
N GLU A 34 8.68 5.62 -11.67
CA GLU A 34 7.82 5.98 -12.82
C GLU A 34 6.38 5.45 -12.61
N PRO A 35 5.60 5.99 -11.64
CA PRO A 35 4.33 5.39 -11.23
C PRO A 35 3.24 5.38 -12.31
N GLY A 36 3.20 6.41 -13.18
CA GLY A 36 2.21 6.47 -14.26
C GLY A 36 2.40 5.37 -15.31
N GLU A 37 3.66 5.09 -15.66
CA GLU A 37 3.99 4.01 -16.57
C GLU A 37 3.74 2.63 -15.94
N ALA A 38 4.07 2.46 -14.66
CA ALA A 38 3.75 1.24 -13.92
C ALA A 38 2.23 0.95 -13.91
N MET A 39 1.41 1.98 -13.65
CA MET A 39 -0.05 1.85 -13.69
C MET A 39 -0.58 1.53 -15.10
N THR A 40 0.01 2.14 -16.13
CA THR A 40 -0.35 1.85 -17.53
C THR A 40 -0.07 0.40 -17.88
N ALA A 41 1.10 -0.11 -17.50
CA ALA A 41 1.50 -1.49 -17.76
C ALA A 41 0.62 -2.51 -17.03
N ILE A 42 0.34 -2.29 -15.73
CA ILE A 42 -0.46 -3.25 -14.95
C ILE A 42 -1.94 -3.24 -15.39
N THR A 43 -2.48 -2.06 -15.76
CA THR A 43 -3.84 -1.97 -16.31
C THR A 43 -3.94 -2.70 -17.65
N LYS A 44 -2.94 -2.53 -18.53
CA LYS A 44 -2.86 -3.27 -19.79
C LYS A 44 -2.82 -4.79 -19.56
N ALA A 45 -2.01 -5.24 -18.59
CA ALA A 45 -1.96 -6.65 -18.22
C ALA A 45 -3.33 -7.18 -17.75
N ALA A 46 -4.03 -6.40 -16.93
CA ALA A 46 -5.37 -6.74 -16.45
C ALA A 46 -6.39 -6.83 -17.59
N ASP A 47 -6.40 -5.89 -18.52
CA ASP A 47 -7.31 -5.91 -19.66
C ASP A 47 -7.06 -7.12 -20.58
N ILE A 48 -5.80 -7.48 -20.82
CA ILE A 48 -5.46 -8.67 -21.60
C ILE A 48 -5.89 -9.95 -20.86
N ALA A 49 -5.57 -10.08 -19.56
CA ALA A 49 -5.91 -11.26 -18.77
C ALA A 49 -7.42 -11.48 -18.66
N ILE A 50 -8.19 -10.41 -18.46
CA ILE A 50 -9.66 -10.45 -18.45
C ILE A 50 -10.19 -10.82 -19.85
N GLY A 51 -9.61 -10.25 -20.91
CA GLY A 51 -9.98 -10.56 -22.29
C GLY A 51 -9.74 -12.02 -22.68
N LEU A 52 -8.70 -12.64 -22.12
CA LEU A 52 -8.40 -14.07 -22.26
C LEU A 52 -9.29 -14.95 -21.37
N GLY A 53 -9.88 -14.38 -20.31
CA GLY A 53 -10.69 -15.12 -19.34
C GLY A 53 -9.88 -15.81 -18.25
N MET A 54 -8.65 -15.35 -17.96
CA MET A 54 -7.77 -15.93 -16.93
C MET A 54 -8.37 -15.90 -15.52
N ASN A 55 -9.38 -15.06 -15.28
CA ASN A 55 -10.12 -15.00 -14.04
C ASN A 55 -11.11 -16.17 -13.83
N ARG A 56 -11.25 -17.06 -14.82
CA ARG A 56 -12.19 -18.18 -14.80
C ARG A 56 -11.48 -19.50 -14.53
N ALA A 57 -12.13 -20.41 -13.81
CA ALA A 57 -11.59 -21.72 -13.44
C ALA A 57 -11.08 -22.52 -14.65
N GLU A 58 -11.83 -22.48 -15.75
CA GLU A 58 -11.61 -23.31 -16.94
C GLU A 58 -10.38 -22.87 -17.74
N TYR A 59 -9.89 -21.64 -17.54
CA TYR A 59 -8.82 -21.09 -18.36
C TYR A 59 -7.52 -21.90 -18.24
N ALA A 60 -7.14 -22.23 -17.00
CA ALA A 60 -5.90 -22.94 -16.72
C ALA A 60 -5.90 -24.33 -17.38
N GLU A 61 -6.96 -25.11 -17.17
CA GLU A 61 -7.14 -26.45 -17.75
C GLU A 61 -7.16 -26.39 -19.29
N ALA A 62 -7.88 -25.43 -19.87
CA ALA A 62 -7.98 -25.29 -21.33
C ALA A 62 -6.66 -24.90 -22.02
N HIS A 63 -5.76 -24.22 -21.31
CA HIS A 63 -4.49 -23.69 -21.86
C HIS A 63 -3.25 -24.32 -21.21
N GLY A 64 -3.45 -25.34 -20.38
CA GLY A 64 -2.39 -26.04 -19.66
C GLY A 64 -1.77 -27.20 -20.42
N PHE A 65 -2.31 -27.57 -21.58
CA PHE A 65 -1.84 -28.68 -22.41
C PHE A 65 -1.77 -30.03 -21.65
N ASN A 66 -2.65 -30.24 -20.65
CA ASN A 66 -2.63 -31.36 -19.71
C ASN A 66 -1.33 -31.47 -18.89
N ASP A 67 -0.60 -30.37 -18.71
CA ASP A 67 0.55 -30.27 -17.81
C ASP A 67 0.13 -29.49 -16.54
N PRO A 68 0.02 -30.17 -15.37
CA PRO A 68 -0.37 -29.53 -14.12
C PRO A 68 0.52 -28.34 -13.71
N VAL A 69 1.80 -28.36 -14.11
CA VAL A 69 2.73 -27.25 -13.83
C VAL A 69 2.38 -26.03 -14.68
N VAL A 70 2.05 -26.23 -15.95
CA VAL A 70 1.62 -25.13 -16.83
C VAL A 70 0.28 -24.57 -16.38
N GLU A 71 -0.68 -25.43 -16.02
CA GLU A 71 -1.97 -25.01 -15.45
C GLU A 71 -1.78 -24.15 -14.19
N GLU A 72 -0.87 -24.57 -13.30
CA GLU A 72 -0.54 -23.82 -12.09
C GLU A 72 0.13 -22.48 -12.40
N SER A 73 1.00 -22.42 -13.41
CA SER A 73 1.60 -21.17 -13.89
C SER A 73 0.52 -20.18 -14.37
N MET A 74 -0.53 -20.65 -15.05
CA MET A 74 -1.66 -19.81 -15.48
C MET A 74 -2.44 -19.27 -14.28
N ARG A 75 -2.75 -20.12 -13.28
CA ARG A 75 -3.41 -19.69 -12.03
C ARG A 75 -2.58 -18.64 -11.30
N ARG A 76 -1.27 -18.88 -11.14
CA ARG A 76 -0.33 -17.95 -10.51
C ARG A 76 -0.22 -16.63 -11.28
N THR A 77 -0.31 -16.65 -12.61
CA THR A 77 -0.28 -15.43 -13.43
C THR A 77 -1.48 -14.53 -13.14
N TRP A 78 -2.70 -15.08 -13.06
CA TRP A 78 -3.89 -14.32 -12.70
C TRP A 78 -3.78 -13.73 -11.28
N TRP A 79 -3.36 -14.55 -10.31
CA TRP A 79 -3.29 -14.10 -8.92
C TRP A 79 -2.13 -13.14 -8.64
N GLU A 80 -1.00 -13.27 -9.34
CA GLU A 80 0.09 -12.29 -9.26
C GLU A 80 -0.35 -10.95 -9.86
N LEU A 81 -1.06 -10.97 -10.99
CA LEU A 81 -1.68 -9.78 -11.56
C LEU A 81 -2.64 -9.12 -10.55
N TYR A 82 -3.54 -9.90 -9.94
CA TYR A 82 -4.49 -9.39 -8.95
C TYR A 82 -3.79 -8.70 -7.78
N VAL A 83 -2.72 -9.32 -7.25
CA VAL A 83 -1.94 -8.75 -6.15
C VAL A 83 -1.20 -7.48 -6.55
N ALA A 84 -0.52 -7.49 -7.70
CA ALA A 84 0.26 -6.34 -8.17
C ALA A 84 -0.62 -5.14 -8.55
N ASP A 85 -1.73 -5.38 -9.26
CA ASP A 85 -2.74 -4.37 -9.62
C ASP A 85 -3.37 -3.76 -8.36
N GLY A 86 -3.84 -4.60 -7.44
CA GLY A 86 -4.45 -4.14 -6.19
C GLY A 86 -3.49 -3.34 -5.30
N TYR A 87 -2.25 -3.82 -5.13
CA TYR A 87 -1.28 -3.10 -4.32
C TYR A 87 -0.89 -1.76 -4.96
N LEU A 88 -0.58 -1.72 -6.26
CA LEU A 88 -0.26 -0.47 -6.95
C LEU A 88 -1.42 0.54 -6.87
N ALA A 89 -2.65 0.10 -7.12
CA ALA A 89 -3.83 0.95 -7.01
C ALA A 89 -4.01 1.53 -5.59
N SER A 90 -3.73 0.74 -4.55
CA SER A 90 -3.77 1.20 -3.16
C SER A 90 -2.75 2.32 -2.88
N LEU A 91 -1.53 2.21 -3.43
CA LEU A 91 -0.48 3.22 -3.28
C LEU A 91 -0.86 4.57 -3.92
N HIS A 92 -1.72 4.53 -4.94
CA HIS A 92 -2.15 5.70 -5.70
C HIS A 92 -3.51 6.26 -5.27
N ARG A 93 -4.12 5.74 -4.19
CA ARG A 93 -5.46 6.11 -3.68
C ARG A 93 -6.58 5.95 -4.71
N HIS A 94 -6.50 4.93 -5.54
CA HIS A 94 -7.67 4.54 -6.32
C HIS A 94 -8.72 3.94 -5.38
N THR A 95 -10.00 4.02 -5.75
CA THR A 95 -11.11 3.41 -4.98
C THR A 95 -11.35 1.95 -5.35
N THR A 96 -10.82 1.52 -6.49
CA THR A 96 -10.90 0.16 -7.02
C THR A 96 -9.74 -0.10 -7.97
N PHE A 97 -9.63 -1.33 -8.47
CA PHE A 97 -8.61 -1.74 -9.44
C PHE A 97 -9.18 -2.75 -10.44
N ARG A 98 -8.50 -2.89 -11.58
CA ARG A 98 -9.11 -3.48 -12.77
C ARG A 98 -9.41 -4.96 -12.58
N SER A 99 -8.48 -5.73 -12.05
CA SER A 99 -8.65 -7.16 -11.79
C SER A 99 -9.70 -7.47 -10.70
N ASN A 100 -10.03 -6.52 -9.81
CA ASN A 100 -11.11 -6.65 -8.82
C ASN A 100 -12.49 -6.26 -9.36
N SER A 101 -12.57 -5.70 -10.57
CA SER A 101 -13.84 -5.30 -11.19
C SER A 101 -14.60 -6.44 -11.87
N VAL A 102 -14.03 -7.66 -11.85
CA VAL A 102 -14.65 -8.87 -12.42
C VAL A 102 -14.70 -9.96 -11.34
N PRO A 103 -15.74 -10.83 -11.36
CA PRO A 103 -15.74 -12.01 -10.49
C PRO A 103 -14.60 -12.95 -10.89
N SER A 104 -13.96 -13.58 -9.90
CA SER A 104 -12.91 -14.56 -10.11
C SER A 104 -13.40 -15.92 -9.66
N THR A 105 -13.43 -16.88 -10.58
CA THR A 105 -13.61 -18.31 -10.27
C THR A 105 -12.32 -19.11 -10.43
N ALA A 106 -11.22 -18.47 -10.87
CA ALA A 106 -9.90 -19.08 -10.91
C ALA A 106 -9.54 -19.72 -9.57
N TYR A 107 -9.08 -20.97 -9.60
CA TYR A 107 -8.63 -21.67 -8.40
C TYR A 107 -7.41 -20.98 -7.77
N LEU A 108 -7.26 -21.16 -6.45
CA LEU A 108 -6.16 -20.60 -5.68
C LEU A 108 -4.84 -21.34 -5.94
N PRO A 109 -3.69 -20.65 -5.93
CA PRO A 109 -2.39 -21.27 -6.17
C PRO A 109 -2.00 -22.28 -5.10
N CYS A 110 -1.22 -23.30 -5.49
CA CYS A 110 -0.65 -24.27 -4.57
C CYS A 110 0.61 -23.72 -3.85
N GLU A 111 1.17 -24.49 -2.92
CA GLU A 111 2.40 -24.14 -2.22
C GLU A 111 3.60 -23.97 -3.16
N GLU A 112 4.52 -23.07 -2.81
CA GLU A 112 5.74 -22.83 -3.59
C GLU A 112 6.58 -24.10 -3.76
N SER A 113 6.69 -24.90 -2.70
CA SER A 113 7.43 -26.16 -2.72
C SER A 113 6.81 -27.18 -3.68
N LEU A 114 5.48 -27.22 -3.83
CA LEU A 114 4.81 -28.14 -4.76
C LEU A 114 5.08 -27.71 -6.21
N TYR A 115 4.92 -26.42 -6.51
CA TYR A 115 5.17 -25.89 -7.85
C TYR A 115 6.64 -26.06 -8.27
N SER A 116 7.58 -25.63 -7.42
CA SER A 116 9.01 -25.69 -7.70
C SER A 116 9.56 -27.11 -7.89
N ASN A 117 8.92 -28.11 -7.27
CA ASN A 117 9.28 -29.52 -7.42
C ASN A 117 8.48 -30.26 -8.50
N GLY A 118 7.55 -29.58 -9.20
CA GLY A 118 6.68 -30.22 -10.19
C GLY A 118 5.67 -31.21 -9.58
N LEU A 119 5.34 -31.05 -8.29
CA LEU A 119 4.43 -31.91 -7.52
C LEU A 119 3.04 -31.27 -7.39
N VAL A 120 2.58 -30.56 -8.43
CA VAL A 120 1.26 -29.92 -8.44
C VAL A 120 0.17 -30.99 -8.36
N VAL A 121 -0.67 -30.90 -7.34
CA VAL A 121 -1.79 -31.81 -7.12
C VAL A 121 -3.00 -31.43 -7.95
N SER A 122 -3.86 -32.40 -8.26
CA SER A 122 -5.08 -32.19 -9.04
C SER A 122 -6.22 -31.53 -8.27
N GLU A 123 -6.19 -31.59 -6.93
CA GLU A 123 -7.21 -30.93 -6.11
C GLU A 123 -6.84 -29.46 -5.88
N HIS A 124 -7.66 -28.57 -6.42
CA HIS A 124 -7.43 -27.13 -6.31
C HIS A 124 -8.41 -26.48 -5.34
N ALA A 125 -7.89 -25.58 -4.50
CA ALA A 125 -8.72 -24.82 -3.58
C ALA A 125 -9.48 -23.71 -4.33
N THR A 126 -10.75 -23.52 -3.98
CA THR A 126 -11.56 -22.39 -4.47
C THR A 126 -11.50 -21.22 -3.49
N LEU A 127 -11.83 -20.02 -3.97
CA LEU A 127 -12.06 -18.87 -3.10
C LEU A 127 -13.15 -19.13 -2.07
N ASP A 128 -14.25 -19.78 -2.47
CA ASP A 128 -15.37 -20.07 -1.57
C ASP A 128 -14.93 -20.99 -0.40
N GLN A 129 -14.15 -22.04 -0.70
CA GLN A 129 -13.57 -22.90 0.34
C GLN A 129 -12.66 -22.13 1.29
N PHE A 130 -11.86 -21.20 0.77
CA PHE A 130 -11.01 -20.35 1.60
C PHE A 130 -11.83 -19.40 2.47
N ASP A 131 -12.87 -18.78 1.93
CA ASP A 131 -13.73 -17.85 2.66
C ASP A 131 -14.55 -18.56 3.75
N SER A 132 -15.00 -19.78 3.49
CA SER A 132 -15.73 -20.60 4.47
C SER A 132 -14.83 -21.31 5.49
N ARG A 133 -13.49 -21.21 5.39
CA ARG A 133 -12.54 -22.00 6.19
C ARG A 133 -12.74 -21.90 7.70
N HIS A 134 -13.22 -20.76 8.18
CA HIS A 134 -13.44 -20.51 9.61
C HIS A 134 -14.64 -21.27 10.20
N PHE A 135 -15.52 -21.77 9.34
CA PHE A 135 -16.76 -22.44 9.70
C PHE A 135 -16.82 -23.87 9.15
N ALA A 136 -15.75 -24.35 8.53
CA ALA A 136 -15.67 -25.69 7.98
C ALA A 136 -15.42 -26.72 9.09
N ASP A 137 -16.09 -27.87 8.98
CA ASP A 137 -15.90 -28.99 9.92
C ASP A 137 -14.51 -29.66 9.76
N GLU A 138 -13.93 -29.57 8.56
CA GLU A 138 -12.62 -30.12 8.24
C GLU A 138 -11.58 -29.00 8.05
N GLU A 139 -10.42 -29.14 8.71
CA GLU A 139 -9.31 -28.22 8.58
C GLU A 139 -8.56 -28.46 7.26
N ARG A 140 -8.82 -27.61 6.26
CA ARG A 140 -8.08 -27.60 4.99
C ARG A 140 -6.85 -26.70 5.11
N GLN A 141 -5.70 -27.20 4.69
CA GLN A 141 -4.49 -26.39 4.56
C GLN A 141 -4.54 -25.54 3.30
N PHE A 142 -4.18 -24.27 3.43
CA PHE A 142 -4.13 -23.31 2.32
C PHE A 142 -2.72 -22.76 2.16
N SER A 143 -2.37 -22.50 0.90
CA SER A 143 -1.04 -22.01 0.56
C SER A 143 -0.81 -20.59 1.06
N SER A 144 0.46 -20.21 1.22
CA SER A 144 0.86 -18.84 1.55
C SER A 144 0.34 -17.81 0.52
N PHE A 145 0.12 -18.23 -0.73
CA PHE A 145 -0.51 -17.41 -1.77
C PHE A 145 -1.96 -17.04 -1.41
N CYS A 146 -2.73 -17.94 -0.82
CA CYS A 146 -4.13 -17.69 -0.44
C CYS A 146 -4.21 -16.52 0.55
N TYR A 147 -3.36 -16.52 1.57
CA TYR A 147 -3.29 -15.45 2.57
C TYR A 147 -2.79 -14.12 1.99
N ARG A 148 -1.86 -14.16 1.03
CA ARG A 148 -1.39 -12.97 0.29
C ARG A 148 -2.50 -12.35 -0.56
N ILE A 149 -3.28 -13.18 -1.26
CA ILE A 149 -4.44 -12.74 -2.05
C ILE A 149 -5.50 -12.11 -1.12
N ASP A 150 -5.79 -12.75 0.01
CA ASP A 150 -6.78 -12.26 0.97
C ASP A 150 -6.38 -10.90 1.60
N ALA A 151 -5.09 -10.69 1.85
CA ALA A 151 -4.59 -9.40 2.32
C ALA A 151 -4.87 -8.27 1.31
N ILE A 152 -4.78 -8.54 0.00
CA ILE A 152 -5.14 -7.58 -1.05
C ILE A 152 -6.65 -7.40 -1.17
N ARG A 153 -7.46 -8.45 -0.98
CA ARG A 153 -8.92 -8.34 -0.91
C ARG A 153 -9.36 -7.45 0.26
N ILE A 154 -8.72 -7.58 1.43
CA ILE A 154 -8.95 -6.69 2.58
C ILE A 154 -8.50 -5.26 2.24
N MET A 155 -7.36 -5.08 1.58
CA MET A 155 -6.88 -3.78 1.12
C MET A 155 -7.84 -3.11 0.13
N ALA A 156 -8.47 -3.87 -0.76
CA ALA A 156 -9.51 -3.38 -1.68
C ALA A 156 -10.70 -2.76 -0.91
N ARG A 157 -11.11 -3.39 0.20
CA ARG A 157 -12.16 -2.85 1.08
C ARG A 157 -11.72 -1.55 1.75
N VAL A 158 -10.45 -1.45 2.16
CA VAL A 158 -9.88 -0.18 2.69
C VAL A 158 -9.94 0.93 1.64
N MET A 159 -9.55 0.65 0.40
CA MET A 159 -9.60 1.61 -0.70
C MET A 159 -11.00 2.17 -0.92
N ALA A 160 -12.02 1.30 -0.89
CA ALA A 160 -13.42 1.69 -1.08
C ALA A 160 -13.92 2.69 -0.03
N VAL A 161 -13.49 2.57 1.24
CA VAL A 161 -13.91 3.47 2.33
C VAL A 161 -13.00 4.68 2.56
N SER A 162 -11.97 4.85 1.73
CA SER A 162 -10.93 5.89 1.91
C SER A 162 -11.25 7.23 1.22
N THR A 163 -12.41 7.36 0.57
CA THR A 163 -12.78 8.54 -0.24
C THR A 163 -14.09 9.21 0.17
N GLU A 164 -14.90 8.59 1.02
CA GLU A 164 -16.22 9.11 1.40
C GLU A 164 -16.28 9.32 2.93
N ASN A 165 -16.54 10.56 3.35
CA ASN A 165 -16.26 11.00 4.73
C ASN A 165 -17.39 10.78 5.74
N GLU A 166 -18.60 10.34 5.37
CA GLU A 166 -19.72 10.51 6.32
C GLU A 166 -20.62 9.28 6.59
N THR A 167 -20.45 8.14 5.90
CA THR A 167 -21.40 7.00 6.04
C THR A 167 -20.77 5.60 6.20
N HIS A 168 -19.52 5.50 6.67
CA HIS A 168 -18.78 4.22 6.66
C HIS A 168 -18.36 3.68 8.03
N ALA A 169 -18.95 4.10 9.16
CA ALA A 169 -18.52 3.64 10.49
C ALA A 169 -18.57 2.10 10.63
N ASP A 170 -19.68 1.48 10.25
CA ASP A 170 -19.84 0.02 10.25
C ASP A 170 -18.89 -0.66 9.26
N ALA A 171 -18.68 -0.06 8.08
CA ALA A 171 -17.75 -0.58 7.08
C ALA A 171 -16.29 -0.53 7.57
N ILE A 172 -15.87 0.57 8.20
CA ILE A 172 -14.56 0.73 8.82
C ILE A 172 -14.38 -0.32 9.92
N GLN A 173 -15.37 -0.51 10.80
CA GLN A 173 -15.30 -1.53 11.85
C GLN A 173 -15.26 -2.94 11.28
N ALA A 174 -16.02 -3.23 10.21
CA ALA A 174 -16.00 -4.52 9.54
C ALA A 174 -14.65 -4.81 8.86
N ILE A 175 -13.96 -3.79 8.35
CA ILE A 175 -12.63 -3.94 7.75
C ILE A 175 -11.57 -4.12 8.85
N ASP A 176 -11.67 -3.35 9.93
CA ASP A 176 -10.82 -3.49 11.12
C ASP A 176 -10.93 -4.91 11.71
N ASN A 177 -12.15 -5.43 11.85
CA ASN A 177 -12.39 -6.81 12.26
C ASN A 177 -11.77 -7.81 11.29
N ALA A 178 -11.85 -7.58 9.98
CA ALA A 178 -11.23 -8.46 8.98
C ALA A 178 -9.70 -8.46 9.07
N ILE A 179 -9.07 -7.30 9.29
CA ILE A 179 -7.62 -7.19 9.51
C ILE A 179 -7.19 -7.99 10.75
N ALA A 180 -7.95 -7.88 11.85
CA ALA A 180 -7.67 -8.62 13.07
C ALA A 180 -7.90 -10.13 12.89
N ALA A 181 -9.06 -10.51 12.33
CA ALA A 181 -9.42 -11.90 12.07
C ALA A 181 -8.44 -12.59 11.13
N TRP A 182 -7.92 -11.90 10.11
CA TRP A 182 -6.92 -12.45 9.22
C TRP A 182 -5.70 -12.99 9.98
N ARG A 183 -5.21 -12.25 10.99
CA ARG A 183 -4.06 -12.69 11.81
C ARG A 183 -4.39 -13.81 12.77
N PHE A 184 -5.55 -13.73 13.44
CA PHE A 184 -5.94 -14.72 14.44
C PHE A 184 -6.24 -16.09 13.83
N ASN A 185 -6.58 -16.12 12.54
CA ASN A 185 -6.87 -17.34 11.81
C ASN A 185 -5.72 -17.81 10.91
N LEU A 186 -4.49 -17.31 11.13
CA LEU A 186 -3.33 -17.92 10.51
C LEU A 186 -3.01 -19.26 11.19
N PRO A 187 -2.82 -20.35 10.44
CA PRO A 187 -2.31 -21.58 11.01
C PRO A 187 -0.84 -21.38 11.46
N ASN A 188 -0.40 -22.20 12.40
CA ASN A 188 0.89 -22.01 13.10
C ASN A 188 2.09 -21.97 12.14
N ASP A 189 2.06 -22.79 11.08
CA ASP A 189 3.09 -22.86 10.04
C ASP A 189 3.14 -21.60 9.18
N LYS A 190 2.05 -20.84 9.07
CA LYS A 190 1.99 -19.56 8.35
C LYS A 190 2.23 -18.35 9.25
N ALA A 191 1.94 -18.48 10.54
CA ALA A 191 2.27 -17.47 11.55
C ALA A 191 3.80 -17.35 11.74
N GLY A 192 4.52 -18.46 11.68
CA GLY A 192 5.98 -18.51 11.66
C GLY A 192 6.54 -18.27 10.26
N ILE A 193 6.85 -17.01 9.92
CA ILE A 193 7.35 -16.66 8.57
C ILE A 193 8.78 -17.10 8.27
N VAL A 194 9.54 -17.49 9.30
CA VAL A 194 10.90 -18.05 9.16
C VAL A 194 10.81 -19.51 9.51
N ASP A 195 11.23 -20.36 8.58
CA ASP A 195 11.22 -21.80 8.80
C ASP A 195 12.42 -22.28 9.63
N HIS A 196 12.46 -23.57 9.92
CA HIS A 196 13.52 -24.22 10.70
C HIS A 196 14.90 -24.17 10.03
N THR A 197 14.98 -23.87 8.74
CA THR A 197 16.22 -23.70 7.98
C THR A 197 16.72 -22.26 7.99
N GLY A 198 15.89 -21.32 8.48
CA GLY A 198 16.18 -19.89 8.50
C GLY A 198 15.70 -19.16 7.24
N GLU A 199 15.04 -19.86 6.31
CA GLU A 199 14.48 -19.27 5.10
C GLU A 199 13.16 -18.56 5.41
N VAL A 200 12.94 -17.43 4.75
CA VAL A 200 11.73 -16.64 4.92
C VAL A 200 10.71 -17.00 3.84
N ASP A 201 9.49 -17.35 4.26
CA ASP A 201 8.36 -17.48 3.33
C ASP A 201 8.04 -16.11 2.72
N GLN A 202 8.45 -15.91 1.47
CA GLN A 202 8.29 -14.63 0.77
C GLN A 202 6.82 -14.28 0.50
N MET A 203 5.94 -15.28 0.35
CA MET A 203 4.51 -15.03 0.13
C MET A 203 3.84 -14.57 1.42
N MET A 204 4.15 -15.20 2.56
CA MET A 204 3.68 -14.72 3.87
C MET A 204 4.31 -13.39 4.27
N PHE A 205 5.59 -13.15 3.94
CA PHE A 205 6.22 -11.85 4.12
C PHE A 205 5.43 -10.75 3.40
N GLN A 206 5.07 -10.97 2.12
CA GLN A 206 4.26 -10.02 1.36
C GLN A 206 2.84 -9.90 1.91
N ALA A 207 2.22 -11.01 2.33
CA ALA A 207 0.90 -10.99 2.93
C ALA A 207 0.85 -10.12 4.20
N LEU A 208 1.86 -10.26 5.07
CA LEU A 208 2.02 -9.41 6.25
C LEU A 208 2.30 -7.96 5.88
N LEU A 209 3.19 -7.70 4.91
CA LEU A 209 3.38 -6.35 4.38
C LEU A 209 2.05 -5.70 3.99
N TYR A 210 1.21 -6.41 3.23
CA TYR A 210 -0.06 -5.88 2.75
C TYR A 210 -1.07 -5.69 3.88
N ILE A 211 -1.20 -6.64 4.81
CA ILE A 211 -2.16 -6.50 5.92
C ILE A 211 -1.78 -5.34 6.87
N GLN A 212 -0.49 -5.13 7.12
CA GLN A 212 -0.05 -3.96 7.90
C GLN A 212 -0.27 -2.65 7.15
N SER A 213 0.01 -2.63 5.84
CA SER A 213 -0.24 -1.45 5.01
C SER A 213 -1.73 -1.10 4.98
N ALA A 214 -2.61 -2.10 4.87
CA ALA A 214 -4.06 -1.93 4.97
C ALA A 214 -4.47 -1.33 6.32
N SER A 215 -3.88 -1.80 7.42
CA SER A 215 -4.12 -1.24 8.76
C SER A 215 -3.66 0.22 8.88
N ILE A 216 -2.49 0.57 8.33
CA ILE A 216 -2.02 1.96 8.27
C ILE A 216 -2.97 2.82 7.43
N PHE A 217 -3.36 2.38 6.24
CA PHE A 217 -4.26 3.13 5.35
C PHE A 217 -5.65 3.34 5.96
N LEU A 218 -6.14 2.38 6.76
CA LEU A 218 -7.42 2.52 7.45
C LEU A 218 -7.33 3.48 8.64
N HIS A 219 -6.30 3.36 9.47
CA HIS A 219 -6.27 4.02 10.78
C HIS A 219 -5.47 5.30 10.83
N PHE A 220 -4.35 5.40 10.11
CA PHE A 220 -3.49 6.58 10.21
C PHE A 220 -4.22 7.89 9.82
N PRO A 221 -5.01 7.94 8.72
CA PRO A 221 -5.84 9.10 8.40
C PRO A 221 -6.83 9.48 9.51
N ARG A 222 -7.32 8.50 10.28
CA ARG A 222 -8.31 8.67 11.35
C ARG A 222 -7.67 8.78 12.74
N SER A 223 -6.35 8.93 12.80
CA SER A 223 -5.62 9.05 14.05
C SER A 223 -5.48 10.50 14.50
N GLU A 224 -5.32 10.70 15.81
CA GLU A 224 -4.96 12.00 16.38
C GLU A 224 -3.48 12.37 16.18
N LEU A 225 -2.68 11.48 15.57
CA LEU A 225 -1.28 11.76 15.28
C LEU A 225 -1.19 12.88 14.23
N PRO A 226 -0.21 13.79 14.35
CA PRO A 226 0.00 14.84 13.38
C PRO A 226 0.38 14.20 12.05
N ILE A 227 -0.48 14.40 11.06
CA ILE A 227 -0.23 13.94 9.70
C ILE A 227 0.41 15.08 8.91
N SER A 228 1.68 15.34 9.19
CA SER A 228 2.46 16.33 8.45
C SER A 228 3.83 15.77 8.15
N MET A 229 4.06 15.38 6.89
CA MET A 229 5.42 15.29 6.39
C MET A 229 5.94 16.71 6.17
N PRO A 230 7.16 17.04 6.58
CA PRO A 230 7.68 18.37 6.34
C PRO A 230 7.66 18.71 4.86
N ALA A 231 7.38 19.97 4.52
CA ALA A 231 7.21 20.43 3.13
C ALA A 231 8.40 20.08 2.22
N ALA A 232 9.60 19.92 2.81
CA ALA A 232 10.82 19.52 2.11
C ALA A 232 10.86 18.04 1.67
N ALA A 233 9.92 17.20 2.13
CA ALA A 233 9.81 15.78 1.83
C ALA A 233 8.63 15.52 0.87
N GLU A 234 8.87 15.71 -0.43
CA GLU A 234 7.91 15.37 -1.49
C GLU A 234 7.86 13.85 -1.68
N ILE A 235 6.88 13.17 -1.10
CA ILE A 235 6.62 11.75 -1.40
C ILE A 235 5.16 11.63 -1.83
N GLN A 236 4.90 11.62 -3.13
CA GLN A 236 3.56 11.77 -3.70
C GLN A 236 2.56 10.71 -3.20
N CYS A 237 2.97 9.43 -3.11
CA CYS A 237 2.10 8.37 -2.59
C CYS A 237 1.80 8.55 -1.10
N ALA A 238 2.79 9.00 -0.33
CA ALA A 238 2.65 9.20 1.10
C ALA A 238 1.76 10.42 1.40
N GLN A 239 2.01 11.55 0.74
CA GLN A 239 1.23 12.79 0.87
C GLN A 239 -0.26 12.59 0.56
N ARG A 240 -0.57 11.77 -0.45
CA ARG A 240 -1.96 11.44 -0.76
C ARG A 240 -2.63 10.71 0.40
N HIS A 241 -1.98 9.74 1.05
CA HIS A 241 -2.53 9.03 2.22
C HIS A 241 -2.52 9.82 3.52
N MET A 242 -2.06 11.08 3.47
CA MET A 242 -1.79 11.92 4.65
C MET A 242 -2.85 13.00 4.94
N ALA A 243 -4.04 12.89 4.35
CA ALA A 243 -5.15 13.75 4.72
C ALA A 243 -5.81 13.21 6.00
N GLN A 244 -5.90 14.02 7.05
CA GLN A 244 -6.68 13.66 8.24
C GLN A 244 -8.17 13.53 7.89
N VAL A 245 -8.79 12.48 8.40
CA VAL A 245 -10.21 12.17 8.27
C VAL A 245 -10.83 12.21 9.65
N SER A 246 -11.84 13.07 9.82
CA SER A 246 -12.61 13.15 11.07
C SER A 246 -13.73 12.10 11.09
N PRO A 247 -14.13 11.60 12.28
CA PRO A 247 -13.54 11.89 13.59
C PRO A 247 -12.22 11.14 13.82
N THR A 248 -11.27 11.80 14.48
CA THR A 248 -9.99 11.20 14.87
C THR A 248 -10.09 10.51 16.24
N SER A 249 -9.26 9.48 16.48
CA SER A 249 -9.22 8.82 17.80
C SER A 249 -7.84 8.28 18.19
N THR A 250 -7.63 8.17 19.51
CA THR A 250 -6.49 7.50 20.14
C THR A 250 -6.39 6.03 19.74
N GLN A 251 -7.53 5.34 19.57
CA GLN A 251 -7.58 3.95 19.15
C GLN A 251 -7.00 3.76 17.74
N HIS A 252 -7.32 4.66 16.81
CA HIS A 252 -6.73 4.65 15.47
C HIS A 252 -5.23 4.94 15.50
N ALA A 253 -4.77 5.87 16.35
CA ALA A 253 -3.35 6.12 16.56
C ALA A 253 -2.61 4.87 17.04
N ALA A 254 -3.15 4.17 18.05
CA ALA A 254 -2.56 2.96 18.59
C ALA A 254 -2.43 1.84 17.53
N LYS A 255 -3.47 1.64 16.70
CA LYS A 255 -3.46 0.62 15.64
C LYS A 255 -2.49 0.96 14.52
N ALA A 256 -2.42 2.21 14.08
CA ALA A 256 -1.43 2.65 13.10
C ALA A 256 0.01 2.45 13.61
N LEU A 257 0.26 2.79 14.88
CA LEU A 257 1.56 2.58 15.52
C LEU A 257 1.92 1.10 15.64
N ALA A 258 0.98 0.25 16.03
CA ALA A 258 1.18 -1.19 16.07
C ALA A 258 1.53 -1.76 14.68
N ALA A 259 0.78 -1.39 13.64
CA ALA A 259 1.03 -1.84 12.28
C ALA A 259 2.40 -1.38 11.75
N SER A 260 2.78 -0.13 12.01
CA SER A 260 4.11 0.39 11.65
C SER A 260 5.25 -0.30 12.40
N LYS A 261 5.04 -0.70 13.67
CA LYS A 261 5.99 -1.51 14.43
C LYS A 261 6.13 -2.90 13.79
N ASP A 262 5.04 -3.53 13.38
CA ASP A 262 5.09 -4.84 12.74
C ASP A 262 5.82 -4.81 11.39
N LEU A 263 5.64 -3.74 10.60
CA LEU A 263 6.44 -3.51 9.38
C LEU A 263 7.93 -3.33 9.69
N ALA A 264 8.27 -2.64 10.79
CA ALA A 264 9.66 -2.53 11.23
C ALA A 264 10.24 -3.89 11.69
N ASN A 265 9.42 -4.77 12.28
CA ASN A 265 9.84 -6.13 12.62
C ASN A 265 10.12 -6.94 11.34
N LEU A 266 9.30 -6.82 10.30
CA LEU A 266 9.60 -7.45 8.99
C LEU A 266 10.93 -6.95 8.41
N ALA A 267 11.25 -5.66 8.59
CA ALA A 267 12.51 -5.07 8.14
C ALA A 267 13.75 -5.61 8.88
N SER A 268 13.56 -6.29 10.03
CA SER A 268 14.63 -6.88 10.81
C SER A 268 14.92 -8.35 10.48
N LEU A 269 14.14 -8.96 9.59
CA LEU A 269 14.32 -10.35 9.17
C LEU A 269 15.61 -10.52 8.35
N PRO A 270 16.25 -11.69 8.42
CA PRO A 270 17.50 -11.98 7.71
C PRO A 270 17.24 -12.29 6.23
N MET A 271 16.73 -11.32 5.46
CA MET A 271 16.52 -11.48 4.02
C MET A 271 17.61 -10.81 3.19
N ASP A 272 18.09 -11.52 2.18
CA ASP A 272 19.08 -11.02 1.22
C ASP A 272 18.46 -10.24 0.07
N LYS A 273 17.16 -10.47 -0.21
CA LYS A 273 16.45 -9.90 -1.36
C LYS A 273 15.07 -9.42 -0.93
N TYR A 274 14.72 -8.21 -1.35
CA TYR A 274 13.42 -7.61 -1.10
C TYR A 274 12.77 -7.21 -2.42
N SER A 275 11.47 -7.48 -2.53
CA SER A 275 10.64 -6.88 -3.57
C SER A 275 10.65 -5.35 -3.43
N PRO A 276 10.72 -4.59 -4.53
CA PRO A 276 10.61 -3.13 -4.48
C PRO A 276 9.29 -2.66 -3.84
N PHE A 277 8.23 -3.48 -3.86
CA PHE A 277 6.97 -3.17 -3.17
C PHE A 277 7.11 -3.01 -1.65
N PHE A 278 8.14 -3.62 -1.04
CA PHE A 278 8.40 -3.43 0.38
C PHE A 278 8.80 -2.00 0.72
N ILE A 279 9.42 -1.28 -0.22
CA ILE A 279 9.87 0.11 -0.04
C ILE A 279 8.71 1.01 0.36
N CYS A 280 7.54 0.85 -0.25
CA CYS A 280 6.36 1.64 0.10
C CYS A 280 5.88 1.36 1.53
N GLY A 281 5.85 0.10 1.95
CA GLY A 281 5.54 -0.27 3.35
C GLY A 281 6.51 0.36 4.34
N LEU A 282 7.83 0.34 4.04
CA LEU A 282 8.86 1.00 4.86
C LEU A 282 8.62 2.50 4.97
N VAL A 283 8.23 3.15 3.87
CA VAL A 283 7.92 4.59 3.85
C VAL A 283 6.74 4.88 4.78
N PHE A 284 5.61 4.19 4.62
CA PHE A 284 4.44 4.41 5.48
C PHE A 284 4.72 4.12 6.96
N ALA A 285 5.43 3.04 7.25
CA ALA A 285 5.86 2.74 8.61
C ALA A 285 6.72 3.86 9.19
N CYS A 286 7.69 4.37 8.41
CA CYS A 286 8.59 5.43 8.85
C CYS A 286 7.85 6.73 9.13
N VAL A 287 6.89 7.10 8.28
CA VAL A 287 6.02 8.26 8.49
C VAL A 287 5.26 8.13 9.81
N VAL A 288 4.57 7.02 10.06
CA VAL A 288 3.79 6.83 11.30
C VAL A 288 4.69 6.97 12.54
N GLN A 289 5.90 6.40 12.48
CA GLN A 289 6.88 6.49 13.57
C GLN A 289 7.40 7.92 13.76
N LEU A 290 7.63 8.67 12.68
CA LEU A 290 8.00 10.08 12.72
C LEU A 290 6.87 10.95 13.28
N SER A 291 5.63 10.71 12.90
CA SER A 291 4.45 11.40 13.44
C SER A 291 4.28 11.17 14.94
N ALA A 292 4.57 9.97 15.46
CA ALA A 292 4.61 9.76 16.90
C ALA A 292 5.77 10.52 17.56
N CYS A 293 6.94 10.56 16.93
CA CYS A 293 8.08 11.31 17.46
C CYS A 293 7.87 12.82 17.50
N SER A 294 7.03 13.38 16.62
CA SER A 294 6.67 14.81 16.67
C SER A 294 5.54 15.09 17.65
N ALA A 295 4.64 14.14 17.89
CA ALA A 295 3.52 14.29 18.82
C ALA A 295 3.91 14.22 20.31
N TYR A 296 4.91 13.38 20.64
CA TYR A 296 5.20 13.03 22.03
C TYR A 296 6.60 13.49 22.49
N PRO A 297 6.82 13.71 23.80
CA PRO A 297 8.12 14.10 24.34
C PRO A 297 9.21 13.07 24.04
N ARG A 298 10.43 13.54 23.75
CA ARG A 298 11.58 12.69 23.34
C ARG A 298 11.85 11.49 24.25
N GLY A 299 11.71 11.64 25.57
CA GLY A 299 11.94 10.57 26.53
C GLY A 299 10.94 9.40 26.43
N SER A 300 9.83 9.59 25.70
CA SER A 300 8.80 8.56 25.49
C SER A 300 8.86 7.89 24.13
N THR A 301 9.69 8.39 23.20
CA THR A 301 9.72 7.96 21.79
C THR A 301 11.02 7.31 21.36
N GLU A 302 11.86 6.86 22.31
CA GLU A 302 13.16 6.24 22.01
C GLU A 302 13.03 5.05 21.07
N GLN A 303 12.10 4.14 21.36
CA GLN A 303 11.87 2.97 20.50
C GLN A 303 11.35 3.36 19.10
N ASN A 304 10.60 4.46 18.97
CA ASN A 304 10.16 4.97 17.68
C ASN A 304 11.34 5.49 16.86
N ARG A 305 12.30 6.17 17.52
CA ARG A 305 13.53 6.66 16.88
C ARG A 305 14.40 5.50 16.38
N ASP A 306 14.53 4.43 17.17
CA ASP A 306 15.27 3.23 16.75
C ASP A 306 14.64 2.58 15.51
N ARG A 307 13.30 2.53 15.46
CA ARG A 307 12.57 2.04 14.28
C ARG A 307 12.78 2.95 13.06
N VAL A 308 12.72 4.27 13.23
CA VAL A 308 13.03 5.21 12.15
C VAL A 308 14.45 4.99 11.61
N ALA A 309 15.43 4.79 12.50
CA ALA A 309 16.81 4.51 12.12
C ALA A 309 16.93 3.19 11.34
N LEU A 310 16.27 2.12 11.80
CA LEU A 310 16.22 0.83 11.11
C LEU A 310 15.61 0.96 9.70
N LEU A 311 14.44 1.60 9.59
CA LEU A 311 13.72 1.74 8.33
C LEU A 311 14.53 2.57 7.31
N ILE A 312 15.11 3.70 7.73
CA ILE A 312 16.00 4.51 6.87
C ILE A 312 17.26 3.72 6.49
N GLY A 313 17.83 2.96 7.43
CA GLY A 313 19.00 2.10 7.20
C GLY A 313 18.74 1.05 6.12
N LEU A 314 17.59 0.37 6.19
CA LEU A 314 17.19 -0.61 5.18
C LEU A 314 16.93 0.05 3.82
N LEU A 315 16.22 1.18 3.78
CA LEU A 315 16.01 1.93 2.52
C LEU A 315 17.33 2.34 1.87
N LYS A 316 18.34 2.74 2.67
CA LYS A 316 19.68 3.02 2.17
C LYS A 316 20.35 1.76 1.60
N SER A 317 20.16 0.59 2.20
CA SER A 317 20.66 -0.68 1.64
C SER A 317 19.99 -0.99 0.29
N LEU A 318 18.66 -0.84 0.22
CA LEU A 318 17.87 -1.07 -0.99
C LEU A 318 18.20 -0.10 -2.13
N SER A 319 18.65 1.12 -1.82
CA SER A 319 19.04 2.12 -2.82
C SER A 319 20.20 1.70 -3.73
N ARG A 320 20.92 0.63 -3.39
CA ARG A 320 21.95 0.02 -4.25
C ARG A 320 21.34 -0.59 -5.51
N HIS A 321 20.09 -1.04 -5.43
CA HIS A 321 19.39 -1.76 -6.50
C HIS A 321 18.18 -0.98 -7.04
N TRP A 322 17.49 -0.23 -6.17
CA TRP A 322 16.22 0.42 -6.49
C TRP A 322 16.32 1.94 -6.38
N SER A 323 16.10 2.68 -7.47
CA SER A 323 16.19 4.14 -7.47
C SER A 323 15.12 4.79 -6.60
N ILE A 324 13.92 4.21 -6.53
CA ILE A 324 12.85 4.68 -5.62
C ILE A 324 13.33 4.71 -4.16
N ALA A 325 14.08 3.70 -3.69
CA ALA A 325 14.62 3.67 -2.34
C ALA A 325 15.61 4.82 -2.08
N LYS A 326 16.43 5.19 -3.09
CA LYS A 326 17.34 6.33 -3.00
C LYS A 326 16.58 7.63 -2.78
N TYR A 327 15.54 7.86 -3.58
CA TYR A 327 14.73 9.06 -3.49
C TYR A 327 14.02 9.16 -2.12
N VAL A 328 13.25 8.14 -1.75
CA VAL A 328 12.43 8.18 -0.52
C VAL A 328 13.29 8.20 0.75
N SER A 329 14.45 7.52 0.78
CA SER A 329 15.36 7.59 1.93
C SER A 329 15.92 8.99 2.16
N GLN A 330 16.18 9.75 1.09
CA GLN A 330 16.62 11.14 1.21
C GLN A 330 15.52 12.01 1.82
N GLN A 331 14.27 11.84 1.39
CA GLN A 331 13.13 12.61 1.91
C GLN A 331 12.86 12.27 3.37
N LEU A 332 12.81 10.99 3.73
CA LEU A 332 12.58 10.56 5.12
C LEU A 332 13.70 11.01 6.06
N ARG A 333 14.96 11.02 5.59
CA ARG A 333 16.09 11.53 6.39
C ARG A 333 16.00 13.02 6.64
N ARG A 334 15.52 13.81 5.66
CA ARG A 334 15.26 15.25 5.86
C ARG A 334 14.19 15.44 6.91
N ALA A 335 13.07 14.74 6.78
CA ALA A 335 11.96 14.79 7.73
C ALA A 335 12.42 14.40 9.16
N ALA A 336 13.16 13.31 9.28
CA ALA A 336 13.73 12.87 10.55
C ALA A 336 14.66 13.91 11.17
N ASN A 337 15.50 14.58 10.35
CA ASN A 337 16.40 15.61 10.86
C ASN A 337 15.64 16.83 11.40
N GLU A 338 14.58 17.26 10.73
CA GLU A 338 13.76 18.39 11.18
C GLU A 338 13.04 18.07 12.49
N ILE A 339 12.50 16.86 12.64
CA ILE A 339 11.82 16.40 13.86
C ILE A 339 12.82 16.20 15.01
N PHE A 340 13.98 15.59 14.74
CA PHE A 340 14.96 15.25 15.78
C PHE A 340 15.95 16.37 16.09
N ASN A 341 16.08 17.39 15.25
CA ASN A 341 16.95 18.54 15.47
C ASN A 341 16.22 19.84 15.10
N PRO A 342 15.15 20.21 15.84
CA PRO A 342 14.45 21.45 15.60
C PRO A 342 15.44 22.59 15.77
N ARG A 343 15.42 23.56 14.84
CA ARG A 343 16.21 24.78 15.00
C ARG A 343 15.74 25.46 16.29
N PRO A 344 16.65 26.00 17.13
CA PRO A 344 16.23 26.90 18.18
C PRO A 344 15.46 28.02 17.49
N GLU A 345 14.19 28.21 17.85
CA GLU A 345 13.47 29.41 17.44
C GLU A 345 14.36 30.60 17.80
N ALA A 346 14.57 31.50 16.84
CA ALA A 346 15.19 32.78 17.15
C ALA A 346 14.27 33.41 18.19
N VAL A 347 14.68 33.33 19.45
CA VAL A 347 14.08 34.07 20.55
C VAL A 347 14.19 35.52 20.14
N THR A 348 13.13 36.03 19.53
CA THR A 348 12.97 37.47 19.33
C THR A 348 12.84 37.98 20.74
N SER A 349 13.98 38.37 21.27
CA SER A 349 14.15 38.88 22.60
C SER A 349 13.53 40.25 22.58
N THR A 350 12.20 40.34 22.74
CA THR A 350 11.55 41.56 23.18
C THR A 350 11.87 41.74 24.67
N HIS A 351 13.15 42.03 24.93
CA HIS A 351 13.51 42.84 26.09
C HIS A 351 13.00 44.25 25.81
N SER A 352 11.80 44.55 26.29
CA SER A 352 11.38 45.90 26.60
C SER A 352 10.78 45.90 27.99
N SER A 353 11.66 46.22 28.94
CA SER A 353 11.42 46.93 30.21
C SER A 353 9.97 47.22 30.62
N ASN A 354 9.64 46.80 31.85
CA ASN A 354 8.53 47.30 32.67
C ASN A 354 8.33 48.83 32.56
N SER A 355 7.13 49.27 32.22
CA SER A 355 6.39 50.28 33.00
C SER A 355 4.92 50.44 32.53
N THR A 356 4.02 50.20 33.47
CA THR A 356 2.75 50.92 33.76
C THR A 356 1.56 50.86 32.79
N TYR A 357 0.46 50.29 33.32
CA TYR A 357 -0.97 50.47 33.01
C TYR A 357 -1.36 51.47 31.91
N ASP A 358 -2.13 50.99 30.91
CA ASP A 358 -3.41 51.60 30.52
C ASP A 358 -4.31 50.60 29.78
N SER A 359 -5.62 50.76 29.94
CA SER A 359 -6.69 49.86 29.52
C SER A 359 -7.13 50.14 28.09
N GLY A 360 -7.30 49.10 27.27
CA GLY A 360 -7.92 49.20 25.95
C GLY A 360 -8.20 47.83 25.36
N ILE A 361 -9.48 47.47 25.27
CA ILE A 361 -9.96 46.34 24.47
C ILE A 361 -9.70 46.69 23.00
N ASP A 362 -8.93 45.85 22.31
CA ASP A 362 -8.91 45.82 20.86
C ASP A 362 -8.90 44.36 20.39
N VAL A 363 -10.03 43.96 19.81
CA VAL A 363 -10.25 42.62 19.26
C VAL A 363 -9.82 42.72 17.80
N ASN A 364 -8.64 42.19 17.47
CA ASN A 364 -8.25 42.08 16.07
C ASN A 364 -7.44 40.80 15.83
N PHE A 365 -8.10 39.83 15.20
CA PHE A 365 -7.48 38.67 14.58
C PHE A 365 -7.01 39.07 13.18
N PRO A 366 -5.74 38.80 12.80
CA PRO A 366 -5.40 38.59 11.42
C PRO A 366 -5.46 37.08 11.14
N SER A 367 -6.63 36.62 10.71
CA SER A 367 -6.70 35.51 9.76
C SER A 367 -6.12 36.02 8.44
N ASP A 368 -5.11 35.33 7.91
CA ASP A 368 -4.90 35.06 6.48
C ASP A 368 -3.41 34.82 6.20
N ILE A 369 -3.08 33.57 5.88
CA ILE A 369 -2.53 33.14 4.59
C ILE A 369 -2.57 31.61 4.64
N SER A 370 -3.68 31.06 4.15
CA SER A 370 -3.72 29.65 3.77
C SER A 370 -2.96 29.52 2.46
N TRP A 371 -1.82 28.85 2.50
CA TRP A 371 -0.99 28.40 1.37
C TRP A 371 -1.72 27.65 0.23
N PHE A 372 -3.05 27.49 0.33
CA PHE A 372 -3.89 26.81 -0.64
C PHE A 372 -4.13 27.57 -1.95
N ASP A 373 -3.73 28.84 -2.06
CA ASP A 373 -3.96 29.66 -3.26
C ASP A 373 -2.81 29.67 -4.27
N MET A 374 -1.81 28.78 -4.15
CA MET A 374 -0.63 28.80 -5.04
C MET A 374 -0.57 27.66 -6.06
N PHE A 375 -1.61 26.82 -6.19
CA PHE A 375 -1.60 25.67 -7.11
C PHE A 375 -2.84 25.47 -7.99
N TYR A 376 -3.72 26.47 -8.12
CA TYR A 376 -4.80 26.46 -9.12
C TYR A 376 -4.93 27.81 -9.83
N ASN A 377 -3.97 28.13 -10.70
CA ASN A 377 -4.29 28.88 -11.92
C ASN A 377 -3.14 28.77 -12.93
N ASP A 378 -3.20 27.77 -13.80
CA ASP A 378 -2.89 27.96 -15.21
C ASP A 378 -3.32 26.71 -15.99
N GLY A 379 -4.29 26.88 -16.88
CA GLY A 379 -4.66 25.85 -17.86
C GLY A 379 -6.15 25.54 -18.01
N ALA A 380 -7.01 26.56 -18.14
CA ALA A 380 -8.31 26.40 -18.83
C ALA A 380 -8.90 27.76 -19.26
N GLN A 381 -8.26 28.42 -20.22
CA GLN A 381 -8.98 29.37 -21.08
C GLN A 381 -9.61 28.58 -22.23
N GLY A 382 -10.94 28.51 -22.27
CA GLY A 382 -11.63 27.90 -23.40
C GLY A 382 -13.14 27.74 -23.21
N MET A 383 -13.88 28.72 -23.74
CA MET A 383 -15.29 28.65 -24.17
C MET A 383 -16.40 28.63 -23.10
N GLN A 384 -16.88 29.85 -22.80
CA GLN A 384 -18.25 30.09 -22.39
C GLN A 384 -19.22 29.73 -23.53
N VAL A 385 -20.19 28.85 -23.25
CA VAL A 385 -21.49 28.84 -23.94
C VAL A 385 -22.54 29.01 -22.86
N GLN A 386 -23.16 30.18 -22.86
CA GLN A 386 -24.15 30.63 -21.90
C GLN A 386 -25.50 29.99 -22.26
N ALA A 387 -26.04 29.17 -21.35
CA ALA A 387 -27.42 28.70 -21.43
C ALA A 387 -28.36 29.88 -21.11
N MET A 388 -29.30 30.10 -22.03
CA MET A 388 -30.30 31.17 -21.98
C MET A 388 -31.47 30.69 -21.10
N GLU A 389 -31.63 31.28 -19.91
CA GLU A 389 -32.83 31.10 -19.10
C GLU A 389 -33.98 31.94 -19.67
N LEU A 390 -35.10 31.24 -19.86
CA LEU A 390 -36.41 31.76 -20.22
C LEU A 390 -37.00 32.60 -19.07
N ASN A 391 -37.48 33.80 -19.39
CA ASN A 391 -38.51 34.48 -18.62
C ASN A 391 -39.44 35.31 -19.53
N GLY A 392 -40.69 34.87 -19.61
CA GLY A 392 -41.90 35.71 -19.62
C GLY A 392 -42.25 36.56 -20.84
N LEU A 393 -43.05 36.00 -21.77
CA LEU A 393 -44.45 36.38 -22.07
C LEU A 393 -44.97 35.58 -23.27
#